data_AF-A0A7L5UKV9-F1
#
_entry.id   AF-A0A7L5UKV9-F1
#
_cell.length_a   1.000
_cell.length_b   1.000
_cell.length_c   1.000
_cell.angle_alpha   90.00
_cell.angle_beta   90.00
_cell.angle_gamma   90.00
#
_symmetry.space_group_name_H-M   'P 1'
#
loop_
_entity.id
_entity.type
_entity.pdbx_description
1 polymer ?
#
loop_
_entity_poly.entity_id
_entity_poly.type
_entity_poly.pdbx_seq_one_letter_code
_entity_poly.pdbx_strand_id
1 'polypeptide(L)'
;MLKNNQEIIAETDEDLQLQAGMQLDDAERRCLLNTGILFLDIQRIKPYLAAIRQYLQDTQPDERVWTLFKVQDIANHQLTNYILSVTFNPQNQGE
;
A
#
# COMPACT_ATOMS: atom_id res chain seq x y z
N MET A 1 17.16 9.40 -7.51
CA MET A 1 16.62 10.68 -7.01
C MET A 1 15.69 10.36 -5.85
N LEU A 2 15.67 11.15 -4.78
CA LEU A 2 14.64 10.97 -3.74
C LEU A 2 13.29 11.40 -4.33
N LYS A 3 12.30 10.50 -4.34
CA LYS A 3 10.92 10.84 -4.69
C LYS A 3 10.27 11.60 -3.54
N ASN A 4 9.49 12.61 -3.84
CA ASN A 4 8.65 13.28 -2.85
C ASN A 4 7.42 12.42 -2.51
N ASN A 5 6.72 12.74 -1.41
CA ASN A 5 5.60 11.91 -0.96
C ASN A 5 4.46 11.85 -2.00
N GLN A 6 4.21 12.91 -2.77
CA GLN A 6 3.18 12.91 -3.81
C GLN A 6 3.54 11.98 -4.98
N GLU A 7 4.82 11.96 -5.39
CA GLU A 7 5.33 11.04 -6.41
C GLU A 7 5.21 9.59 -5.95
N ILE A 8 5.48 9.32 -4.68
CA ILE A 8 5.30 7.97 -4.08
C ILE A 8 3.83 7.54 -4.11
N ILE A 9 2.90 8.44 -3.78
CA ILE A 9 1.46 8.13 -3.86
C ILE A 9 1.01 7.91 -5.30
N ALA A 10 1.48 8.75 -6.24
CA ALA A 10 1.14 8.62 -7.65
C ALA A 10 1.63 7.30 -8.25
N GLU A 11 2.87 6.91 -7.97
CA GLU A 11 3.43 5.62 -8.36
C GLU A 11 2.72 4.44 -7.71
N THR A 12 2.37 4.56 -6.42
CA THR A 12 1.59 3.52 -5.74
C THR A 12 0.23 3.31 -6.41
N ASP A 13 -0.49 4.39 -6.75
CA ASP A 13 -1.77 4.31 -7.46
C ASP A 13 -1.62 3.75 -8.88
N GLU A 14 -0.57 4.16 -9.60
CA GLU A 14 -0.23 3.64 -10.93
C GLU A 14 0.08 2.14 -10.89
N ASP A 15 0.93 1.68 -9.97
CA ASP A 15 1.27 0.27 -9.78
C ASP A 15 0.03 -0.56 -9.44
N LEU A 16 -0.78 -0.13 -8.48
CA LEU A 16 -1.99 -0.84 -8.10
C LEU A 16 -2.97 -0.98 -9.28
N GLN A 17 -3.09 0.07 -10.10
CA GLN A 17 -3.97 0.06 -11.25
C GLN A 17 -3.42 -0.82 -12.39
N LEU A 18 -2.12 -0.73 -12.69
CA LEU A 18 -1.50 -1.49 -13.77
C LEU A 18 -1.40 -2.98 -13.44
N GLN A 19 -1.03 -3.31 -12.20
CA GLN A 19 -0.71 -4.68 -11.80
C GLN A 19 -1.95 -5.44 -11.33
N ALA A 20 -2.91 -4.76 -10.69
CA ALA A 20 -4.06 -5.41 -10.08
C ALA A 20 -5.42 -4.84 -10.54
N GLY A 21 -5.44 -3.72 -11.27
CA GLY A 21 -6.69 -3.04 -11.63
C GLY A 21 -7.38 -2.36 -10.44
N MET A 22 -6.62 -2.08 -9.37
CA MET A 22 -7.12 -1.37 -8.19
C MET A 22 -6.75 0.12 -8.30
N GLN A 23 -7.74 0.99 -8.24
CA GLN A 23 -7.56 2.43 -8.09
C GLN A 23 -7.83 2.85 -6.66
N LEU A 24 -6.98 3.75 -6.14
CA LEU A 24 -7.23 4.43 -4.87
C LEU A 24 -8.19 5.59 -5.09
N ASP A 25 -9.17 5.75 -4.20
CA ASP A 25 -9.99 6.97 -4.19
C ASP A 25 -9.25 8.16 -3.54
N ASP A 26 -9.85 9.35 -3.62
CA ASP A 26 -9.25 10.58 -3.10
C ASP A 26 -9.00 10.53 -1.58
N ALA A 27 -9.85 9.83 -0.83
CA ALA A 27 -9.71 9.69 0.61
C ALA A 27 -8.59 8.72 0.97
N GLU A 28 -8.49 7.60 0.26
CA GLU A 28 -7.41 6.61 0.37
C GLU A 28 -6.05 7.24 0.05
N ARG A 29 -5.94 8.01 -1.05
CA ARG A 29 -4.72 8.76 -1.43
C ARG A 29 -4.33 9.77 -0.37
N ARG A 30 -5.30 10.56 0.14
CA ARG A 30 -5.05 11.57 1.18
C ARG A 30 -4.63 10.94 2.50
N CYS A 31 -5.20 9.80 2.84
CA CYS A 31 -4.80 9.01 4.00
C CYS A 31 -3.33 8.60 3.88
N LEU A 32 -2.95 7.93 2.78
CA LEU A 32 -1.57 7.53 2.53
C LEU A 32 -0.60 8.71 2.56
N LEU A 33 -0.95 9.83 1.91
CA LEU A 33 -0.10 11.02 1.89
C LEU A 33 0.21 11.54 3.30
N ASN A 34 -0.76 11.46 4.21
CA ASN A 34 -0.65 11.97 5.58
C ASN A 34 0.03 11.01 6.55
N THR A 35 -0.18 9.70 6.40
CA THR A 35 0.20 8.69 7.41
C THR A 35 1.24 7.70 6.91
N GLY A 36 1.39 7.56 5.59
CA GLY A 36 2.16 6.50 4.94
C GLY A 36 1.50 5.11 5.02
N ILE A 37 0.29 5.03 5.59
CA ILE A 37 -0.36 3.77 5.98
C ILE A 37 -1.88 3.87 5.72
N LEU A 38 -2.41 2.90 4.98
CA LEU A 38 -3.83 2.75 4.70
C LEU A 38 -4.33 1.39 5.18
N PHE A 39 -5.34 1.41 6.05
CA PHE A 39 -6.07 0.21 6.46
C PHE A 39 -7.14 -0.10 5.41
N LEU A 40 -7.03 -1.27 4.80
CA LEU A 40 -7.95 -1.76 3.80
C LEU A 40 -8.82 -2.87 4.41
N ASP A 41 -10.13 -2.66 4.33
CA ASP A 41 -11.10 -3.70 4.62
C ASP A 41 -10.88 -4.92 3.72
N ILE A 42 -11.16 -6.10 4.27
CA ILE A 42 -10.95 -7.36 3.56
C ILE A 42 -11.78 -7.42 2.28
N GLN A 43 -13.03 -6.96 2.28
CA GLN A 43 -13.89 -6.98 1.09
C GLN A 43 -13.38 -6.01 0.03
N ARG A 44 -12.86 -4.84 0.44
CA ARG A 44 -12.30 -3.83 -0.47
C ARG A 44 -11.12 -4.37 -1.27
N ILE A 45 -10.20 -5.07 -0.62
CA ILE A 45 -8.96 -5.55 -1.26
C ILE A 45 -9.07 -6.95 -1.89
N LYS A 46 -10.01 -7.78 -1.42
CA LYS A 46 -10.16 -9.19 -1.83
C LYS A 46 -10.14 -9.43 -3.33
N PRO A 47 -10.81 -8.62 -4.19
CA PRO A 47 -10.79 -8.83 -5.65
C PRO A 47 -9.38 -8.74 -6.25
N TYR A 48 -8.48 -7.99 -5.62
CA TYR A 48 -7.18 -7.60 -6.15
C TYR A 48 -6.01 -8.41 -5.55
N LEU A 49 -6.26 -9.16 -4.47
CA LEU A 49 -5.21 -9.83 -3.68
C LEU A 49 -4.34 -10.80 -4.49
N ALA A 50 -4.92 -11.53 -5.45
CA ALA A 50 -4.15 -12.49 -6.24
C ALA A 50 -3.07 -11.78 -7.08
N ALA A 51 -3.46 -10.70 -7.76
CA ALA A 51 -2.58 -9.92 -8.61
C ALA A 51 -1.56 -9.11 -7.79
N ILE A 52 -1.99 -8.48 -6.69
CA ILE A 52 -1.08 -7.78 -5.76
C ILE A 52 -0.01 -8.74 -5.21
N ARG A 53 -0.40 -9.97 -4.83
CA ARG A 53 0.57 -10.96 -4.35
C ARG A 53 1.56 -11.38 -5.42
N GLN A 54 1.11 -11.54 -6.66
CA GLN A 54 1.99 -11.88 -7.78
C GLN A 54 3.04 -10.78 -7.98
N TYR A 55 2.61 -9.52 -8.08
CA TYR A 55 3.52 -8.37 -8.18
C TYR A 55 4.53 -8.33 -7.03
N LEU A 56 4.06 -8.48 -5.78
CA LEU A 56 4.97 -8.45 -4.62
C LEU A 56 5.94 -9.65 -4.56
N GLN A 57 5.65 -10.76 -5.25
CA GLN A 57 6.56 -11.89 -5.39
C GLN A 57 7.59 -11.68 -6.51
N ASP A 58 7.18 -11.03 -7.60
CA ASP A 58 8.00 -10.84 -8.79
C ASP A 58 8.92 -9.62 -8.72
N THR A 59 8.60 -8.63 -7.87
CA THR A 59 9.36 -7.37 -7.74
C THR A 59 10.22 -7.35 -6.48
N GLN A 60 11.49 -6.94 -6.63
CA GLN A 60 12.43 -6.90 -5.50
C GLN A 60 12.04 -5.81 -4.49
N PRO A 61 12.31 -6.01 -3.17
CA PRO A 61 11.91 -5.05 -2.15
C PRO A 61 12.43 -3.63 -2.32
N ASP A 62 13.64 -3.46 -2.86
CA ASP A 62 14.30 -2.19 -3.10
C ASP A 62 13.79 -1.45 -4.36
N GLU A 63 13.07 -2.14 -5.24
CA GLU A 63 12.42 -1.58 -6.43
C GLU A 63 11.02 -1.04 -6.13
N ARG A 64 10.46 -1.31 -4.94
CA ARG A 64 9.08 -0.97 -4.57
C ARG A 64 9.01 0.26 -3.69
N VAL A 65 8.01 1.12 -3.94
CA VAL A 65 7.68 2.24 -3.05
C VAL A 65 6.55 1.92 -2.06
N TRP A 66 5.94 0.73 -2.17
CA TRP A 66 4.86 0.29 -1.30
C TRP A 66 4.92 -1.22 -1.04
N THR A 67 4.22 -1.65 0.00
CA THR A 67 4.03 -3.06 0.33
C THR A 67 2.66 -3.29 0.96
N LEU A 68 2.26 -4.56 1.06
CA LEU A 68 1.00 -4.96 1.67
C LEU A 68 1.24 -5.95 2.82
N PHE A 69 0.77 -5.60 4.00
CA PHE A 69 0.78 -6.47 5.18
C PHE A 69 -0.59 -7.08 5.43
N LYS A 70 -0.59 -8.31 5.94
CA LYS A 70 -1.77 -8.99 6.45
C LYS A 70 -1.83 -8.82 7.97
N VAL A 71 -2.94 -8.31 8.49
CA VAL A 71 -3.14 -8.16 9.94
C VAL A 71 -4.01 -9.30 10.45
N GLN A 72 -3.50 -10.03 11.45
CA GLN A 72 -4.27 -11.08 12.13
C GLN A 72 -4.37 -10.75 13.61
N ASP A 73 -5.57 -10.93 14.14
CA ASP A 73 -5.82 -10.87 15.57
C ASP A 73 -5.13 -12.07 16.25
N ILE A 74 -4.34 -11.81 17.30
CA ILE A 74 -3.56 -12.85 17.99
C ILE A 74 -4.42 -13.76 18.88
N ALA A 75 -5.58 -13.28 19.35
CA ALA A 75 -6.45 -14.01 20.26
C ALA A 75 -7.31 -15.05 19.53
N ASN A 76 -7.69 -14.78 18.28
CA ASN A 76 -8.56 -15.68 17.51
C ASN A 76 -8.02 -16.05 16.10
N HIS A 77 -6.83 -15.58 15.73
CA HIS A 77 -6.18 -15.80 14.43
C HIS A 77 -6.98 -15.31 13.21
N GLN A 78 -8.03 -14.52 13.42
CA GLN A 78 -8.83 -13.99 12.33
C GLN A 78 -8.08 -12.87 11.62
N LEU A 79 -8.12 -12.94 10.29
CA LEU A 79 -7.71 -11.83 9.44
C LEU A 79 -8.68 -10.68 9.69
N THR A 80 -8.17 -9.53 10.10
CA THR A 80 -8.99 -8.34 10.39
C THR A 80 -8.91 -7.33 9.26
N ASN A 81 -7.70 -7.01 8.80
CA ASN A 81 -7.46 -6.01 7.76
C ASN A 81 -6.21 -6.35 6.94
N TYR A 82 -6.06 -5.65 5.82
CA TYR A 82 -4.76 -5.48 5.19
C TYR A 82 -4.25 -4.06 5.43
N ILE A 83 -2.94 -3.89 5.48
CA ILE A 83 -2.30 -2.59 5.57
C ILE A 83 -1.50 -2.38 4.30
N LEU A 84 -1.88 -1.37 3.51
CA LEU A 84 -1.01 -0.85 2.47
C LEU A 84 -0.09 0.21 3.10
N SER A 85 1.21 0.06 2.92
CA SER A 85 2.20 0.99 3.46
C SER A 85 3.11 1.48 2.35
N VAL A 86 3.39 2.77 2.35
CA VAL A 86 4.33 3.42 1.42
C VAL A 86 5.61 3.80 2.14
N THR A 87 6.72 3.74 1.43
CA THR A 87 8.04 4.04 1.98
C THR A 87 8.33 5.53 1.83
N PHE A 88 7.95 6.33 2.83
CA PHE A 88 8.39 7.73 2.88
C PHE A 88 9.84 7.82 3.35
N ASN A 89 10.61 8.71 2.71
CA ASN A 89 11.94 9.03 3.22
C ASN A 89 11.79 9.81 4.53
N PRO A 90 12.48 9.42 5.62
CA PRO A 90 12.34 10.05 6.93
C PRO A 90 12.69 11.54 6.94
N GLN A 91 13.42 12.05 5.94
CA GLN A 91 13.69 13.49 5.77
C GLN A 91 12.43 14.34 5.50
N ASN A 92 11.31 13.73 5.11
CA ASN A 92 10.03 14.41 4.87
C ASN A 92 9.06 14.29 6.05
N GLN A 93 9.44 13.62 7.13
CA GLN A 93 8.67 13.56 8.37
C GLN A 93 9.33 14.52 9.36
N GLY A 94 8.96 15.80 9.24
CA GLY A 94 9.36 16.80 10.22
C GLY A 94 8.93 16.39 11.62
N GLU A 95 9.84 16.59 12.58
CA GLU A 95 9.50 16.79 13.99
C GLU A 95 8.57 17.99 14.16
#